data_AF-A0A1A7WRA8-F1
#
_entry.id   AF-A0A1A7WRA8-F1
#
_cell.length_a   1.000
_cell.length_b   1.000
_cell.length_c   1.000
_cell.angle_alpha   90.00
_cell.angle_beta   90.00
_cell.angle_gamma   90.00
#
_symmetry.space_group_name_H-M   'P 1'
#
loop_
_entity.id
_entity.type
_entity.pdbx_description
1 polymer ?
#
loop_
_entity_poly.entity_id
_entity_poly.type
_entity_poly.pdbx_seq_one_letter_code
_entity_poly.pdbx_strand_id
1 'polypeptide(L)'
;MPLEERHTAANIADWIEEVIVKFNIPPEKIKAVVHDNGANVVAATKILHAKHGYEPVTCAGHTLNLVVQNSLKSQQAISRCVGAARTLVEHFKKSELASTKLKVKQRNMGTKENMLLQDVCTRWNSTYAMLTRLQEQRWPVTATLSDPEVTQRGKHYLDLKPDQWGLIEELNQVLEPFHSATVLMSGEQYVTLSSLPHVVDKIKKLLQNLESPPVVSFQTHAKEQVTTRWKNLGEFKPESPNITLLAASLDPRFRKLKFLPADQVFGVKNTLQTMALAVKQQVRPTGSRNETSSTAEGTPSAA
;
A
#
# COMPACT_ATOMS: atom_id res chain seq x y z
N MET A 1 -24.65 -5.26 6.35
CA MET A 1 -25.76 -5.43 5.40
C MET A 1 -25.15 -6.04 4.15
N PRO A 2 -25.38 -7.32 3.84
CA PRO A 2 -24.85 -7.90 2.61
C PRO A 2 -25.54 -7.28 1.39
N LEU A 3 -24.83 -7.14 0.28
CA LEU A 3 -25.43 -6.81 -1.01
C LEU A 3 -25.91 -8.13 -1.64
N GLU A 4 -27.22 -8.34 -1.71
CA GLU A 4 -27.80 -9.61 -2.19
C GLU A 4 -27.97 -9.63 -3.72
N GLU A 5 -27.99 -8.47 -4.34
CA GLU A 5 -28.12 -8.33 -5.79
C GLU A 5 -26.81 -8.56 -6.54
N ARG A 6 -26.88 -8.54 -7.88
CA ARG A 6 -25.67 -8.53 -8.71
C ARG A 6 -24.81 -7.33 -8.36
N HIS A 7 -23.50 -7.54 -8.21
CA HIS A 7 -22.53 -6.49 -7.89
C HIS A 7 -22.22 -5.60 -9.10
N THR A 8 -23.24 -5.04 -9.75
CA THR A 8 -23.09 -4.05 -10.84
C THR A 8 -22.68 -2.70 -10.25
N ALA A 9 -22.22 -1.78 -11.11
CA ALA A 9 -21.84 -0.44 -10.68
C ALA A 9 -22.99 0.33 -10.03
N ALA A 10 -24.20 0.24 -10.60
CA ALA A 10 -25.39 0.91 -10.08
C ALA A 10 -25.78 0.35 -8.71
N ASN A 11 -25.90 -0.98 -8.60
CA ASN A 11 -26.29 -1.64 -7.37
C ASN A 11 -25.30 -1.38 -6.22
N ILE A 12 -23.99 -1.32 -6.52
CA ILE A 12 -22.98 -0.95 -5.52
C ILE A 12 -23.16 0.50 -5.07
N ALA A 13 -23.41 1.44 -5.99
CA ALA A 13 -23.61 2.84 -5.66
C ALA A 13 -24.87 3.03 -4.79
N ASP A 14 -25.99 2.42 -5.19
CA ASP A 14 -27.25 2.48 -4.45
C ASP A 14 -27.10 1.87 -3.06
N TRP A 15 -26.44 0.72 -2.95
CA TRP A 15 -26.14 0.10 -1.66
C TRP A 15 -25.28 0.97 -0.75
N ILE A 16 -24.27 1.66 -1.29
CA ILE A 16 -23.47 2.62 -0.50
C ILE A 16 -24.36 3.76 0.02
N GLU A 17 -25.28 4.27 -0.79
CA GLU A 17 -26.21 5.32 -0.38
C GLU A 17 -27.18 4.83 0.70
N GLU A 18 -27.73 3.64 0.57
CA GLU A 18 -28.57 3.02 1.60
C GLU A 18 -27.85 2.88 2.93
N VAL A 19 -26.56 2.47 2.90
CA VAL A 19 -25.72 2.41 4.10
C VAL A 19 -25.54 3.80 4.71
N ILE A 20 -25.24 4.82 3.91
CA ILE A 20 -25.08 6.21 4.39
C ILE A 20 -26.36 6.69 5.10
N VAL A 21 -27.53 6.46 4.50
CA VAL A 21 -28.83 6.82 5.10
C VAL A 21 -29.07 6.04 6.38
N LYS A 22 -28.85 4.72 6.37
CA LYS A 22 -29.06 3.85 7.53
C LYS A 22 -28.24 4.27 8.75
N PHE A 23 -27.01 4.71 8.55
CA PHE A 23 -26.14 5.19 9.61
C PHE A 23 -26.31 6.68 9.93
N ASN A 24 -27.29 7.36 9.31
CA ASN A 24 -27.57 8.79 9.46
C ASN A 24 -26.31 9.65 9.25
N ILE A 25 -25.48 9.30 8.27
CA ILE A 25 -24.27 10.06 7.95
C ILE A 25 -24.67 11.20 7.01
N PRO A 26 -24.44 12.47 7.40
CA PRO A 26 -24.77 13.59 6.52
C PRO A 26 -23.90 13.56 5.25
N PRO A 27 -24.49 13.62 4.04
CA PRO A 27 -23.76 13.54 2.77
C PRO A 27 -22.60 14.53 2.67
N GLU A 28 -22.75 15.75 3.17
CA GLU A 28 -21.74 16.80 3.13
C GLU A 28 -20.49 16.48 3.96
N LYS A 29 -20.58 15.54 4.91
CA LYS A 29 -19.44 15.05 5.70
C LYS A 29 -18.63 13.99 4.97
N ILE A 30 -19.18 13.36 3.93
CA ILE A 30 -18.48 12.35 3.15
C ILE A 30 -17.65 13.06 2.08
N LYS A 31 -16.33 12.85 2.13
CA LYS A 31 -15.38 13.50 1.22
C LYS A 31 -14.82 12.58 0.15
N ALA A 32 -14.71 11.29 0.46
CA ALA A 32 -14.07 10.32 -0.42
C ALA A 32 -14.61 8.91 -0.21
N VAL A 33 -14.48 8.09 -1.25
CA VAL A 33 -14.75 6.64 -1.21
C VAL A 33 -13.48 5.91 -1.59
N VAL A 34 -12.94 5.10 -0.66
CA VAL A 34 -11.73 4.29 -0.89
C VAL A 34 -12.13 2.92 -1.42
N HIS A 35 -11.54 2.46 -2.52
CA HIS A 35 -11.90 1.19 -3.17
C HIS A 35 -10.68 0.38 -3.62
N ASP A 36 -10.86 -0.93 -3.87
CA ASP A 36 -9.81 -1.90 -4.20
C ASP A 36 -9.49 -2.01 -5.70
N ASN A 37 -9.81 -0.99 -6.50
CA ASN A 37 -9.68 -0.99 -7.97
C ASN A 37 -10.51 -2.05 -8.73
N GLY A 38 -11.45 -2.76 -8.10
CA GLY A 38 -12.37 -3.64 -8.83
C GLY A 38 -13.18 -2.87 -9.88
N ALA A 39 -13.37 -3.43 -11.08
CA ALA A 39 -13.98 -2.72 -12.21
C ALA A 39 -15.37 -2.15 -11.88
N ASN A 40 -16.23 -2.93 -11.21
CA ASN A 40 -17.58 -2.51 -10.87
C ASN A 40 -17.58 -1.44 -9.77
N VAL A 41 -16.73 -1.55 -8.75
CA VAL A 41 -16.63 -0.52 -7.70
C VAL A 41 -16.02 0.77 -8.23
N VAL A 42 -15.05 0.69 -9.15
CA VAL A 42 -14.50 1.87 -9.86
C VAL A 42 -15.60 2.61 -10.63
N ALA A 43 -16.48 1.87 -11.31
CA ALA A 43 -17.62 2.46 -12.01
C ALA A 43 -18.64 3.04 -11.01
N ALA A 44 -18.90 2.36 -9.90
CA ALA A 44 -19.80 2.84 -8.84
C ALA A 44 -19.30 4.15 -8.21
N THR A 45 -18.00 4.27 -7.93
CA THR A 45 -17.44 5.51 -7.36
C THR A 45 -17.51 6.69 -8.33
N LYS A 46 -17.51 6.45 -9.66
CA LYS A 46 -17.77 7.51 -10.64
C LYS A 46 -19.22 8.02 -10.57
N ILE A 47 -20.18 7.12 -10.35
CA ILE A 47 -21.60 7.49 -10.15
C ILE A 47 -21.71 8.35 -8.88
N LEU A 48 -21.12 7.90 -7.77
CA LEU A 48 -21.14 8.62 -6.50
C LEU A 48 -20.43 9.98 -6.57
N HIS A 49 -19.32 10.06 -7.31
CA HIS A 49 -18.63 11.32 -7.58
C HIS A 49 -19.53 12.29 -8.35
N ALA A 50 -20.16 11.84 -9.43
CA ALA A 50 -21.04 12.70 -10.23
C ALA A 50 -22.28 13.18 -9.46
N LYS A 51 -22.83 12.34 -8.58
CA LYS A 51 -24.06 12.64 -7.83
C LYS A 51 -23.80 13.49 -6.57
N HIS A 52 -22.71 13.23 -5.85
CA HIS A 52 -22.47 13.82 -4.52
C HIS A 52 -21.12 14.54 -4.39
N GLY A 53 -20.24 14.46 -5.39
CA GLY A 53 -18.88 15.00 -5.30
C GLY A 53 -17.94 14.19 -4.42
N TYR A 54 -18.24 12.92 -4.13
CA TYR A 54 -17.35 12.07 -3.35
C TYR A 54 -16.11 11.70 -4.16
N GLU A 55 -14.92 11.99 -3.64
CA GLU A 55 -13.66 11.73 -4.35
C GLU A 55 -13.34 10.22 -4.41
N PRO A 56 -13.13 9.64 -5.60
CA PRO A 56 -12.71 8.25 -5.72
C PRO A 56 -11.23 8.11 -5.34
N VAL A 57 -10.94 7.29 -4.32
CA VAL A 57 -9.58 7.04 -3.85
C VAL A 57 -9.22 5.56 -4.02
N THR A 58 -8.11 5.30 -4.70
CA THR A 58 -7.63 3.93 -4.90
C THR A 58 -6.89 3.44 -3.65
N CYS A 59 -7.13 2.19 -3.25
CA CYS A 59 -6.44 1.59 -2.13
C CYS A 59 -4.95 1.38 -2.47
N ALA A 60 -4.06 2.07 -1.75
CA ALA A 60 -2.62 1.97 -1.97
C ALA A 60 -2.09 0.55 -1.72
N GLY A 61 -2.57 -0.13 -0.66
CA GLY A 61 -2.18 -1.51 -0.36
C GLY A 61 -2.58 -2.49 -1.48
N HIS A 62 -3.80 -2.37 -2.00
CA HIS A 62 -4.24 -3.17 -3.15
C HIS A 62 -3.41 -2.84 -4.41
N THR A 63 -3.12 -1.57 -4.63
CA THR A 63 -2.31 -1.11 -5.77
C THR A 63 -0.89 -1.68 -5.71
N LEU A 64 -0.24 -1.68 -4.53
CA LEU A 64 1.05 -2.35 -4.30
C LEU A 64 0.96 -3.85 -4.57
N ASN A 65 -0.13 -4.50 -4.13
CA ASN A 65 -0.36 -5.92 -4.42
C ASN A 65 -0.41 -6.21 -5.92
N LEU A 66 -1.11 -5.38 -6.71
CA LEU A 66 -1.17 -5.54 -8.17
C LEU A 66 0.21 -5.36 -8.82
N VAL A 67 0.99 -4.37 -8.38
CA VAL A 67 2.36 -4.13 -8.88
C VAL A 67 3.21 -5.38 -8.68
N VAL A 68 3.31 -5.87 -7.44
CA VAL A 68 4.22 -6.97 -7.12
C VAL A 68 3.78 -8.27 -7.80
N GLN A 69 2.48 -8.57 -7.81
CA GLN A 69 2.00 -9.79 -8.47
C GLN A 69 2.26 -9.80 -9.97
N ASN A 70 2.06 -8.66 -10.64
CA ASN A 70 2.34 -8.54 -12.06
C ASN A 70 3.84 -8.70 -12.32
N SER A 71 4.69 -8.08 -11.50
CA SER A 71 6.15 -8.21 -11.63
C SER A 71 6.68 -9.61 -11.32
N LEU A 72 6.12 -10.34 -10.36
CA LEU A 72 6.51 -11.74 -10.11
C LEU A 72 6.18 -12.66 -11.29
N LYS A 73 5.15 -12.29 -12.08
CA LYS A 73 4.71 -13.02 -13.27
C LYS A 73 5.38 -12.52 -14.56
N SER A 74 6.14 -11.43 -14.52
CA SER A 74 6.72 -10.83 -15.73
C SER A 74 7.88 -11.64 -16.31
N GLN A 75 8.54 -12.47 -15.49
CA GLN A 75 9.68 -13.28 -15.90
C GLN A 75 9.51 -14.75 -15.51
N GLN A 76 9.75 -15.63 -16.48
CA GLN A 76 9.57 -17.07 -16.34
C GLN A 76 10.54 -17.68 -15.32
N ALA A 77 11.77 -17.17 -15.24
CA ALA A 77 12.76 -17.64 -14.25
C ALA A 77 12.26 -17.42 -12.81
N ILE A 78 11.68 -16.25 -12.51
CA ILE A 78 11.08 -15.94 -11.21
C ILE A 78 9.89 -16.87 -10.95
N SER A 79 8.98 -16.99 -11.92
CA SER A 79 7.80 -17.85 -11.77
C SER A 79 8.16 -19.32 -11.52
N ARG A 80 9.20 -19.84 -12.19
CA ARG A 80 9.72 -21.20 -11.97
C ARG A 80 10.38 -21.34 -10.60
N CYS A 81 11.15 -20.34 -10.16
CA CYS A 81 11.79 -20.32 -8.84
C CYS A 81 10.75 -20.33 -7.71
N VAL A 82 9.76 -19.43 -7.77
CA VAL A 82 8.66 -19.39 -6.79
C VAL A 82 7.84 -20.68 -6.83
N GLY A 83 7.60 -21.24 -8.02
CA GLY A 83 6.93 -22.54 -8.17
C GLY A 83 7.70 -23.68 -7.51
N ALA A 84 9.02 -23.75 -7.70
CA ALA A 84 9.86 -24.76 -7.06
C ALA A 84 9.89 -24.59 -5.53
N ALA A 85 9.99 -23.36 -5.03
CA ALA A 85 9.92 -23.06 -3.61
C ALA A 85 8.59 -23.54 -3.01
N ARG A 86 7.49 -23.33 -3.73
CA ARG A 86 6.16 -23.80 -3.34
C ARG A 86 6.09 -25.33 -3.22
N THR A 87 6.59 -26.04 -4.23
CA THR A 87 6.62 -27.53 -4.23
C THR A 87 7.47 -28.07 -3.10
N LEU A 88 8.62 -27.42 -2.82
CA LEU A 88 9.50 -27.79 -1.72
C LEU A 88 8.80 -27.64 -0.37
N VAL A 89 8.20 -26.48 -0.10
CA VAL A 89 7.46 -26.25 1.16
C VAL A 89 6.29 -27.22 1.30
N GLU A 90 5.57 -27.49 0.21
CA GLU A 90 4.45 -28.42 0.18
C GLU A 90 4.88 -29.86 0.54
N HIS A 91 6.06 -30.31 0.10
CA HIS A 91 6.61 -31.60 0.48
C HIS A 91 6.78 -31.72 2.00
N PHE A 92 7.41 -30.73 2.63
CA PHE A 92 7.59 -30.72 4.09
C PHE A 92 6.26 -30.66 4.84
N LYS A 93 5.29 -29.90 4.33
CA LYS A 93 3.96 -29.81 4.96
C LYS A 93 3.14 -31.09 4.85
N LYS A 94 3.33 -31.88 3.80
CA LYS A 94 2.61 -33.15 3.60
C LYS A 94 3.30 -34.35 4.26
N SER A 95 4.59 -34.25 4.57
CA SER A 95 5.38 -35.34 5.13
C SER A 95 5.70 -35.09 6.59
N GLU A 96 5.02 -35.82 7.49
CA GLU A 96 5.29 -35.77 8.94
C GLU A 96 6.74 -36.15 9.26
N LEU A 97 7.28 -37.14 8.52
CA LEU A 97 8.67 -37.55 8.64
C LEU A 97 9.63 -36.40 8.29
N ALA A 98 9.42 -35.73 7.16
CA ALA A 98 10.27 -34.61 6.75
C ALA A 98 10.16 -33.44 7.73
N SER A 99 8.96 -33.13 8.23
CA SER A 99 8.74 -32.10 9.24
C SER A 99 9.42 -32.43 10.58
N THR A 100 9.35 -33.68 11.03
CA THR A 100 10.01 -34.12 12.27
C THR A 100 11.54 -34.07 12.12
N LYS A 101 12.07 -34.55 11.01
CA LYS A 101 13.51 -34.51 10.71
C LYS A 101 14.01 -33.08 10.57
N LEU A 102 13.24 -32.18 9.97
CA LEU A 102 13.56 -30.76 9.89
C LEU A 102 13.76 -30.16 11.29
N LYS A 103 12.85 -30.42 12.23
CA LYS A 103 12.99 -29.96 13.62
C LYS A 103 14.27 -30.48 14.28
N VAL A 104 14.60 -31.75 14.05
CA VAL A 104 15.86 -32.34 14.56
C VAL A 104 17.08 -31.63 13.95
N LYS A 105 17.09 -31.39 12.62
CA LYS A 105 18.20 -30.67 11.97
C LYS A 105 18.30 -29.21 12.45
N GLN A 106 17.17 -28.52 12.62
CA GLN A 106 17.12 -27.16 13.19
C GLN A 106 17.78 -27.11 14.57
N ARG A 107 17.40 -28.02 15.48
CA ARG A 107 17.98 -28.13 16.82
C ARG A 107 19.47 -28.42 16.78
N ASN A 108 19.90 -29.38 15.96
CA ASN A 108 21.30 -29.75 15.83
C ASN A 108 22.17 -28.60 15.28
N MET A 109 21.59 -27.73 14.45
CA MET A 109 22.27 -26.58 13.87
C MET A 109 22.11 -25.30 14.69
N GLY A 110 21.39 -25.33 15.82
CA GLY A 110 21.11 -24.14 16.63
C GLY A 110 20.22 -23.11 15.91
N THR A 111 19.50 -23.49 14.86
CA THR A 111 18.56 -22.63 14.15
C THR A 111 17.22 -22.64 14.88
N LYS A 112 16.49 -21.51 14.87
CA LYS A 112 15.15 -21.42 15.45
C LYS A 112 14.22 -22.47 14.82
N GLU A 113 13.50 -23.22 15.67
CA GLU A 113 12.57 -24.29 15.27
C GLU A 113 11.28 -23.73 14.61
N ASN A 114 11.44 -23.17 13.42
CA ASN A 114 10.39 -22.49 12.69
C ASN A 114 9.79 -23.41 11.62
N MET A 115 8.45 -23.50 11.56
CA MET A 115 7.77 -24.23 10.48
C MET A 115 7.90 -23.49 9.14
N LEU A 116 7.91 -24.23 8.03
CA LEU A 116 7.88 -23.62 6.69
C LEU A 116 6.49 -23.03 6.40
N LEU A 117 6.47 -21.91 5.67
CA LEU A 117 5.25 -21.16 5.35
C LEU A 117 4.85 -21.39 3.91
N GLN A 118 3.60 -21.82 3.70
CA GLN A 118 3.03 -21.98 2.36
C GLN A 118 2.43 -20.66 1.91
N ASP A 119 2.68 -20.25 0.67
CA ASP A 119 2.07 -19.05 0.12
C ASP A 119 0.63 -19.26 -0.36
N VAL A 120 -0.10 -18.16 -0.41
CA VAL A 120 -1.38 -17.99 -1.09
C VAL A 120 -1.07 -17.27 -2.40
N CYS A 121 -1.24 -17.95 -3.54
CA CYS A 121 -0.82 -17.45 -4.85
C CYS A 121 -1.44 -16.08 -5.25
N THR A 122 -2.58 -15.72 -4.66
CA THR A 122 -3.29 -14.45 -4.87
C THR A 122 -2.88 -13.34 -3.90
N ARG A 123 -1.93 -13.58 -2.97
CA ARG A 123 -1.46 -12.60 -1.98
C ARG A 123 0.06 -12.61 -1.90
N TRP A 124 0.70 -11.67 -2.60
CA TRP A 124 2.16 -11.62 -2.71
C TRP A 124 2.89 -11.55 -1.35
N ASN A 125 2.28 -10.96 -0.32
CA ASN A 125 2.84 -10.92 1.05
C ASN A 125 3.17 -12.32 1.58
N SER A 126 2.30 -13.30 1.27
CA SER A 126 2.52 -14.69 1.69
C SER A 126 3.63 -15.36 0.88
N THR A 127 3.82 -14.98 -0.39
CA THR A 127 4.97 -15.41 -1.20
C THR A 127 6.27 -14.87 -0.60
N TYR A 128 6.32 -13.57 -0.26
CA TYR A 128 7.49 -12.98 0.41
C TYR A 128 7.80 -13.68 1.75
N ALA A 129 6.79 -13.93 2.58
CA ALA A 129 6.97 -14.64 3.85
C ALA A 129 7.47 -16.09 3.66
N MET A 130 6.95 -16.80 2.65
CA MET A 130 7.43 -18.13 2.27
C MET A 130 8.91 -18.09 1.87
N LEU A 131 9.28 -17.20 0.94
CA LEU A 131 10.65 -17.09 0.44
C LEU A 131 11.63 -16.68 1.55
N THR A 132 11.24 -15.75 2.41
CA THR A 132 12.05 -15.31 3.56
C THR A 132 12.25 -16.44 4.56
N ARG A 133 11.18 -17.17 4.94
CA ARG A 133 11.28 -18.32 5.84
C ARG A 133 12.11 -19.45 5.24
N LEU A 134 12.00 -19.67 3.93
CA LEU A 134 12.76 -20.71 3.26
C LEU A 134 14.25 -20.38 3.23
N GLN A 135 14.62 -19.11 3.01
CA GLN A 135 16.00 -18.64 3.10
C GLN A 135 16.55 -18.77 4.53
N GLU A 136 15.76 -18.39 5.55
CA GLU A 136 16.11 -18.55 6.97
C GLU A 136 16.41 -20.03 7.32
N GLN A 137 15.69 -20.96 6.70
CA GLN A 137 15.76 -22.39 6.98
C GLN A 137 16.55 -23.17 5.92
N ARG A 138 17.34 -22.48 5.08
CA ARG A 138 18.07 -23.07 3.95
C ARG A 138 18.90 -24.30 4.34
N TRP A 139 19.79 -24.15 5.33
CA TRP A 139 20.71 -25.23 5.72
C TRP A 139 19.99 -26.42 6.39
N PRO A 140 19.06 -26.22 7.36
CA PRO A 140 18.26 -27.31 7.89
C PRO A 140 17.44 -28.04 6.81
N VAL A 141 16.86 -27.33 5.85
CA VAL A 141 16.09 -27.90 4.74
C VAL A 141 16.98 -28.77 3.85
N THR A 142 18.10 -28.24 3.36
CA THR A 142 19.04 -28.99 2.51
C THR A 142 19.59 -30.23 3.24
N ALA A 143 19.92 -30.11 4.53
CA ALA A 143 20.40 -31.25 5.32
C ALA A 143 19.31 -32.30 5.59
N THR A 144 18.05 -31.88 5.68
CA THR A 144 16.92 -32.81 5.80
C THR A 144 16.66 -33.54 4.49
N LEU A 145 16.74 -32.84 3.36
CA LEU A 145 16.59 -33.46 2.04
C LEU A 145 17.74 -34.41 1.68
N SER A 146 18.91 -34.20 2.28
CA SER A 146 20.07 -35.10 2.15
C SER A 146 19.95 -36.38 2.97
N ASP A 147 19.00 -36.46 3.91
CA ASP A 147 18.72 -37.67 4.70
C ASP A 147 17.96 -38.69 3.82
N PRO A 148 18.54 -39.88 3.54
CA PRO A 148 17.91 -40.90 2.68
C PRO A 148 16.56 -41.41 3.20
N GLU A 149 16.28 -41.25 4.50
CA GLU A 149 14.99 -41.64 5.08
C GLU A 149 13.85 -40.72 4.64
N VAL A 150 14.11 -39.43 4.37
CA VAL A 150 13.07 -38.50 3.90
C VAL A 150 13.06 -38.36 2.39
N THR A 151 14.24 -38.36 1.75
CA THR A 151 14.35 -38.32 0.28
C THR A 151 14.89 -39.65 -0.22
N GLN A 152 14.00 -40.52 -0.72
CA GLN A 152 14.41 -41.75 -1.39
C GLN A 152 15.41 -41.45 -2.52
N ARG A 153 16.41 -42.33 -2.70
CA ARG A 153 17.45 -42.20 -3.75
C ARG A 153 16.79 -41.92 -5.11
N GLY A 154 17.15 -40.80 -5.73
CA GLY A 154 16.61 -40.34 -7.02
C GLY A 154 15.62 -39.18 -6.95
N LYS A 155 15.16 -38.76 -5.75
CA LYS A 155 14.28 -37.58 -5.58
C LYS A 155 15.01 -36.27 -5.23
N HIS A 156 16.31 -36.19 -5.51
CA HIS A 156 17.12 -34.96 -5.29
C HIS A 156 16.63 -33.74 -6.09
N TYR A 157 15.75 -33.92 -7.07
CA TYR A 157 15.09 -32.82 -7.80
C TYR A 157 14.14 -31.99 -6.92
N LEU A 158 13.82 -32.44 -5.70
CA LEU A 158 12.95 -31.71 -4.77
C LEU A 158 13.64 -30.50 -4.12
N ASP A 159 14.99 -30.51 -4.03
CA ASP A 159 15.73 -29.35 -3.52
C ASP A 159 15.78 -28.24 -4.57
N LEU A 160 15.92 -27.01 -4.08
CA LEU A 160 16.18 -25.85 -4.92
C LEU A 160 17.63 -25.87 -5.41
N LYS A 161 17.81 -25.55 -6.69
CA LYS A 161 19.13 -25.39 -7.29
C LYS A 161 19.88 -24.20 -6.66
N PRO A 162 21.23 -24.19 -6.67
CA PRO A 162 22.01 -23.07 -6.18
C PRO A 162 21.58 -21.71 -6.75
N ASP A 163 21.31 -21.65 -8.06
CA ASP A 163 20.82 -20.43 -8.73
C ASP A 163 19.43 -20.00 -8.24
N GLN A 164 18.57 -20.95 -7.88
CA GLN A 164 17.26 -20.65 -7.32
C GLN A 164 17.38 -20.09 -5.90
N TRP A 165 18.30 -20.63 -5.10
CA TRP A 165 18.60 -20.06 -3.78
C TRP A 165 19.15 -18.63 -3.88
N GLY A 166 20.07 -18.38 -4.80
CA GLY A 166 20.58 -17.03 -5.07
C GLY A 166 19.48 -16.09 -5.55
N LEU A 167 18.61 -16.54 -6.45
CA LEU A 167 17.47 -15.74 -6.91
C LEU A 167 16.47 -15.45 -5.79
N ILE A 168 16.21 -16.37 -4.86
CA ILE A 168 15.34 -16.12 -3.69
C ILE A 168 15.92 -15.02 -2.81
N GLU A 169 17.23 -15.05 -2.57
CA GLU A 169 17.93 -14.03 -1.79
C GLU A 169 17.79 -12.64 -2.41
N GLU A 170 18.04 -12.52 -3.72
CA GLU A 170 17.86 -11.25 -4.43
C GLU A 170 16.38 -10.81 -4.48
N LEU A 171 15.45 -11.75 -4.65
CA LEU A 171 14.02 -11.48 -4.62
C LEU A 171 13.58 -10.93 -3.27
N ASN A 172 14.06 -11.50 -2.15
CA ASN A 172 13.75 -11.00 -0.82
C ASN A 172 14.23 -9.56 -0.64
N GLN A 173 15.39 -9.19 -1.16
CA GLN A 173 15.89 -7.81 -1.12
C GLN A 173 15.00 -6.83 -1.90
N VAL A 174 14.50 -7.20 -3.08
CA VAL A 174 13.62 -6.29 -3.86
C VAL A 174 12.18 -6.28 -3.38
N LEU A 175 11.71 -7.34 -2.72
CA LEU A 175 10.35 -7.44 -2.19
C LEU A 175 10.19 -6.77 -0.82
N GLU A 176 11.26 -6.72 -0.01
CA GLU A 176 11.24 -6.10 1.32
C GLU A 176 10.73 -4.64 1.34
N PRO A 177 11.15 -3.74 0.42
CA PRO A 177 10.61 -2.38 0.35
C PRO A 177 9.10 -2.35 0.11
N PHE A 178 8.57 -3.23 -0.74
CA PHE A 178 7.12 -3.33 -0.96
C PHE A 178 6.41 -3.85 0.29
N HIS A 179 7.08 -4.70 1.08
CA HIS A 179 6.46 -5.33 2.25
C HIS A 179 6.32 -4.29 3.34
N SER A 180 7.42 -3.59 3.62
CA SER A 180 7.45 -2.43 4.52
C SER A 180 6.42 -1.37 4.10
N ALA A 181 6.34 -1.05 2.81
CA ALA A 181 5.35 -0.11 2.29
C ALA A 181 3.91 -0.59 2.49
N THR A 182 3.64 -1.88 2.26
CA THR A 182 2.29 -2.44 2.44
C THR A 182 1.88 -2.43 3.90
N VAL A 183 2.78 -2.83 4.82
CA VAL A 183 2.55 -2.76 6.27
C VAL A 183 2.26 -1.32 6.71
N LEU A 184 3.03 -0.35 6.22
CA LEU A 184 2.80 1.07 6.50
C LEU A 184 1.45 1.56 5.96
N MET A 185 1.08 1.18 4.73
CA MET A 185 -0.17 1.63 4.11
C MET A 185 -1.41 0.89 4.64
N SER A 186 -1.23 -0.22 5.35
CA SER A 186 -2.30 -0.95 6.03
C SER A 186 -2.60 -0.44 7.45
N GLY A 187 -1.92 0.61 7.91
CA GLY A 187 -2.17 1.21 9.22
C GLY A 187 -3.54 1.89 9.33
N GLU A 188 -4.18 1.72 10.48
CA GLU A 188 -5.46 2.35 10.84
C GLU A 188 -5.32 3.41 11.95
N GLN A 189 -4.31 3.27 12.82
CA GLN A 189 -4.10 4.14 14.00
C GLN A 189 -3.31 5.42 13.68
N TYR A 190 -2.95 5.64 12.42
CA TYR A 190 -2.18 6.80 11.98
C TYR A 190 -2.53 7.20 10.54
N VAL A 191 -2.23 8.44 10.18
CA VAL A 191 -2.45 8.95 8.82
C VAL A 191 -1.48 8.29 7.85
N THR A 192 -2.03 7.54 6.89
CA THR A 192 -1.29 6.85 5.84
C THR A 192 -1.19 7.66 4.54
N LEU A 193 -2.25 8.40 4.18
CA LEU A 193 -2.33 9.14 2.91
C LEU A 193 -1.20 10.17 2.75
N SER A 194 -0.81 10.86 3.82
CA SER A 194 0.29 11.84 3.80
C SER A 194 1.66 11.21 3.50
N SER A 195 1.84 9.92 3.80
CA SER A 195 3.08 9.19 3.55
C SER A 195 3.18 8.62 2.14
N LEU A 196 2.05 8.44 1.45
CA LEU A 196 1.98 7.74 0.16
C LEU A 196 2.94 8.31 -0.91
N PRO A 197 3.05 9.63 -1.13
CA PRO A 197 3.98 10.17 -2.14
C PRO A 197 5.44 9.84 -1.82
N HIS A 198 5.81 9.93 -0.54
CA HIS A 198 7.17 9.61 -0.09
C HIS A 198 7.47 8.11 -0.24
N VAL A 199 6.52 7.25 0.10
CA VAL A 199 6.65 5.79 -0.05
C VAL A 199 6.85 5.41 -1.52
N VAL A 200 6.03 5.96 -2.42
CA VAL A 200 6.12 5.69 -3.86
C VAL A 200 7.45 6.18 -4.45
N ASP A 201 7.90 7.38 -4.09
CA ASP A 201 9.20 7.90 -4.50
C ASP A 201 10.36 7.01 -4.00
N LYS A 202 10.30 6.57 -2.73
CA LYS A 202 11.32 5.69 -2.15
C LYS A 202 11.36 4.33 -2.83
N ILE A 203 10.20 3.71 -3.12
CA ILE A 203 10.15 2.46 -3.90
C ILE A 203 10.79 2.63 -5.27
N LYS A 204 10.46 3.70 -6.02
CA LYS A 204 11.04 3.97 -7.35
C LYS A 204 12.56 4.08 -7.34
N LYS A 205 13.13 4.63 -6.26
CA LYS A 205 14.59 4.75 -6.06
C LYS A 205 15.24 3.40 -5.74
N LEU A 206 14.59 2.56 -4.94
CA LEU A 206 15.12 1.24 -4.54
C LEU A 206 15.07 0.19 -5.68
N LEU A 207 14.21 0.38 -6.68
CA LEU A 207 14.06 -0.50 -7.84
C LEU A 207 15.21 -0.41 -8.87
N GLN A 208 16.42 0.03 -8.48
CA GLN A 208 17.56 0.24 -9.39
C GLN A 208 18.86 -0.34 -8.83
N ASN A 209 18.77 -1.20 -7.82
CA ASN A 209 19.92 -1.55 -6.98
C ASN A 209 20.59 -2.89 -7.34
N LEU A 210 20.03 -3.70 -8.22
CA LEU A 210 20.53 -5.06 -8.49
C LEU A 210 20.70 -5.29 -10.00
N GLU A 211 21.66 -6.13 -10.34
CA GLU A 211 22.12 -6.31 -11.73
C GLU A 211 21.78 -7.68 -12.33
N SER A 212 21.26 -8.62 -11.54
CA SER A 212 20.95 -9.96 -12.07
C SER A 212 19.81 -9.89 -13.11
N PRO A 213 19.94 -10.55 -14.28
CA PRO A 213 18.96 -10.37 -15.36
C PRO A 213 17.50 -10.65 -14.99
N PRO A 214 17.16 -11.71 -14.21
CA PRO A 214 15.79 -11.95 -13.78
C PRO A 214 15.25 -10.83 -12.88
N VAL A 215 16.08 -10.31 -11.97
CA VAL A 215 15.67 -9.29 -11.00
C VAL A 215 15.62 -7.90 -11.62
N VAL A 216 16.51 -7.59 -12.57
CA VAL A 216 16.43 -6.37 -13.39
C VAL A 216 15.12 -6.32 -14.17
N SER A 217 14.68 -7.46 -14.73
CA SER A 217 13.38 -7.55 -15.41
C SER A 217 12.22 -7.28 -14.45
N PHE A 218 12.25 -7.86 -13.25
CA PHE A 218 11.27 -7.57 -12.19
C PHE A 218 11.26 -6.09 -11.81
N GLN A 219 12.44 -5.51 -11.58
CA GLN A 219 12.61 -4.12 -11.16
C GLN A 219 12.10 -3.14 -12.22
N THR A 220 12.43 -3.39 -13.48
CA THR A 220 11.98 -2.59 -14.63
C THR A 220 10.46 -2.64 -14.74
N HIS A 221 9.87 -3.84 -14.71
CA HIS A 221 8.42 -4.00 -14.78
C HIS A 221 7.73 -3.38 -13.56
N ALA A 222 8.26 -3.59 -12.35
CA ALA A 222 7.72 -2.99 -11.14
C ALA A 222 7.75 -1.46 -11.19
N LYS A 223 8.86 -0.87 -11.66
CA LYS A 223 9.03 0.59 -11.78
C LYS A 223 8.04 1.17 -12.77
N GLU A 224 7.81 0.49 -13.90
CA GLU A 224 6.77 0.85 -14.87
C GLU A 224 5.37 0.78 -14.23
N GLN A 225 5.02 -0.34 -13.59
CA GLN A 225 3.70 -0.52 -12.98
C GLN A 225 3.41 0.51 -11.87
N VAL A 226 4.41 0.82 -11.02
CA VAL A 226 4.34 1.87 -9.99
C VAL A 226 4.15 3.24 -10.65
N THR A 227 4.91 3.54 -11.71
CA THR A 227 4.83 4.83 -12.39
C THR A 227 3.48 5.02 -13.06
N THR A 228 2.95 4.00 -13.73
CA THR A 228 1.65 4.07 -14.42
C THR A 228 0.49 4.19 -13.44
N ARG A 229 0.50 3.44 -12.32
CA ARG A 229 -0.57 3.48 -11.31
C ARG A 229 -0.60 4.77 -10.50
N TRP A 230 0.56 5.37 -10.26
CA TRP A 230 0.70 6.62 -9.49
C TRP A 230 1.21 7.78 -10.35
N LYS A 231 0.88 7.81 -11.64
CA LYS A 231 1.36 8.83 -12.58
C LYS A 231 1.09 10.27 -12.11
N ASN A 232 -0.09 10.49 -11.52
CA ASN A 232 -0.53 11.82 -11.08
C ASN A 232 -0.20 12.11 -9.62
N LEU A 233 0.39 11.16 -8.88
CA LEU A 233 0.58 11.28 -7.42
C LEU A 233 1.50 12.44 -7.05
N GLY A 234 2.50 12.72 -7.90
CA GLY A 234 3.46 13.81 -7.71
C GLY A 234 3.24 14.99 -8.64
N GLU A 235 2.12 15.06 -9.36
CA GLU A 235 1.83 16.17 -10.28
C GLU A 235 1.03 17.24 -9.53
N PHE A 236 1.61 18.44 -9.39
CA PHE A 236 0.90 19.60 -8.90
C PHE A 236 0.28 20.39 -10.05
N LYS A 237 -1.04 20.63 -9.97
CA LYS A 237 -1.77 21.53 -10.87
C LYS A 237 -2.44 22.63 -10.05
N PRO A 238 -2.19 23.93 -10.33
CA PRO A 238 -2.84 25.03 -9.61
C PRO A 238 -4.37 24.96 -9.65
N GLU A 239 -4.91 24.57 -10.82
CA GLU A 239 -6.35 24.45 -11.10
C GLU A 239 -7.01 23.26 -10.38
N SER A 240 -6.23 22.25 -9.97
CA SER A 240 -6.73 20.99 -9.40
C SER A 240 -5.76 20.50 -8.32
N PRO A 241 -5.95 20.93 -7.07
CA PRO A 241 -5.03 20.60 -5.99
C PRO A 241 -5.07 19.11 -5.66
N ASN A 242 -3.91 18.46 -5.78
CA ASN A 242 -3.76 17.05 -5.42
C ASN A 242 -3.84 16.85 -3.90
N ILE A 243 -4.92 16.24 -3.43
CA ILE A 243 -5.21 15.99 -2.01
C ILE A 243 -4.05 15.26 -1.31
N THR A 244 -3.39 14.35 -2.01
CA THR A 244 -2.26 13.59 -1.43
C THR A 244 -1.05 14.49 -1.16
N LEU A 245 -0.77 15.44 -2.07
CA LEU A 245 0.30 16.42 -1.89
C LEU A 245 -0.02 17.40 -0.76
N LEU A 246 -1.27 17.85 -0.67
CA LEU A 246 -1.74 18.68 0.44
C LEU A 246 -1.60 17.94 1.78
N ALA A 247 -2.06 16.69 1.85
CA ALA A 247 -1.92 15.85 3.04
C ALA A 247 -0.44 15.67 3.45
N ALA A 248 0.45 15.40 2.49
CA ALA A 248 1.89 15.30 2.73
C ALA A 248 2.49 16.62 3.24
N SER A 249 2.02 17.76 2.75
CA SER A 249 2.52 19.08 3.14
C SER A 249 2.11 19.49 4.56
N LEU A 250 0.94 19.01 5.02
CA LEU A 250 0.43 19.22 6.37
C LEU A 250 1.08 18.31 7.41
N ASP A 251 1.66 17.19 6.97
CA ASP A 251 2.34 16.25 7.85
C ASP A 251 3.75 16.75 8.21
N PRO A 252 4.07 16.97 9.50
CA PRO A 252 5.40 17.43 9.92
C PRO A 252 6.55 16.54 9.43
N ARG A 253 6.31 15.24 9.25
CA ARG A 253 7.30 14.27 8.76
C ARG A 253 7.68 14.52 7.30
N PHE A 254 6.74 15.03 6.50
CA PHE A 254 6.89 15.18 5.05
C PHE A 254 6.77 16.63 4.57
N ARG A 255 6.64 17.61 5.46
CA ARG A 255 6.47 19.05 5.19
C ARG A 255 7.45 19.65 4.17
N LYS A 256 8.67 19.10 4.08
CA LYS A 256 9.69 19.55 3.11
C LYS A 256 9.46 19.06 1.68
N LEU A 257 8.56 18.08 1.48
CA LEU A 257 8.18 17.52 0.18
C LEU A 257 9.40 17.15 -0.69
N LYS A 258 10.43 16.52 -0.09
CA LYS A 258 11.72 16.21 -0.75
C LYS A 258 11.61 15.28 -1.97
N PHE A 259 10.43 14.71 -2.21
CA PHE A 259 10.12 13.87 -3.36
C PHE A 259 9.62 14.68 -4.57
N LEU A 260 9.46 16.00 -4.44
CA LEU A 260 9.06 16.90 -5.53
C LEU A 260 10.19 17.87 -5.91
N PRO A 261 10.19 18.35 -7.18
CA PRO A 261 10.97 19.52 -7.60
C PRO A 261 10.61 20.80 -6.82
N ALA A 262 11.58 21.70 -6.65
CA ALA A 262 11.44 22.89 -5.80
C ALA A 262 10.33 23.86 -6.24
N ASP A 263 10.11 24.00 -7.55
CA ASP A 263 9.02 24.78 -8.16
C ASP A 263 7.64 24.22 -7.77
N GLN A 264 7.47 22.90 -7.81
CA GLN A 264 6.22 22.27 -7.40
C GLN A 264 5.99 22.36 -5.89
N VAL A 265 7.06 22.26 -5.08
CA VAL A 265 6.96 22.47 -3.62
C VAL A 265 6.45 23.87 -3.29
N PHE A 266 6.93 24.89 -4.01
CA PHE A 266 6.45 26.25 -3.84
C PHE A 266 4.95 26.36 -4.19
N GLY A 267 4.54 25.79 -5.32
CA GLY A 267 3.15 25.74 -5.73
C GLY A 267 2.22 25.13 -4.68
N VAL A 268 2.55 23.93 -4.18
CA VAL A 268 1.75 23.24 -3.14
C VAL A 268 1.62 24.10 -1.88
N LYS A 269 2.72 24.72 -1.43
CA LYS A 269 2.71 25.56 -0.22
C LYS A 269 1.87 26.81 -0.39
N ASN A 270 1.95 27.47 -1.55
CA ASN A 270 1.16 28.65 -1.84
C ASN A 270 -0.34 28.32 -1.84
N THR A 271 -0.74 27.24 -2.52
CA THR A 271 -2.13 26.76 -2.49
C THR A 271 -2.60 26.47 -1.08
N LEU A 272 -1.78 25.78 -0.27
CA LEU A 272 -2.14 25.48 1.12
C LEU A 272 -2.32 26.75 1.97
N GLN A 273 -1.46 27.75 1.79
CA GLN A 273 -1.59 29.04 2.47
C GLN A 273 -2.87 29.78 2.06
N THR A 274 -3.19 29.82 0.76
CA THR A 274 -4.44 30.41 0.26
C THR A 274 -5.66 29.71 0.84
N MET A 275 -5.67 28.37 0.88
CA MET A 275 -6.76 27.59 1.48
C MET A 275 -6.89 27.88 2.98
N ALA A 276 -5.78 27.93 3.72
CA ALA A 276 -5.79 28.24 5.14
C ALA A 276 -6.30 29.66 5.44
N LEU A 277 -5.95 30.64 4.60
CA LEU A 277 -6.45 32.01 4.70
C LEU A 277 -7.96 32.08 4.43
N ALA A 278 -8.46 31.37 3.41
CA ALA A 278 -9.89 31.31 3.11
C ALA A 278 -10.70 30.73 4.28
N VAL A 279 -10.21 29.63 4.90
CA VAL A 279 -10.85 29.06 6.10
C VAL A 279 -10.84 30.05 7.25
N LYS A 280 -9.72 30.75 7.49
CA LYS A 280 -9.63 31.78 8.54
C LYS A 280 -10.61 32.93 8.34
N GLN A 281 -10.89 33.31 7.09
CA GLN A 281 -11.86 34.36 6.76
C GLN A 281 -13.30 33.89 7.02
N GLN A 282 -13.62 32.61 6.76
CA GLN A 282 -14.93 32.03 7.04
C GLN A 282 -15.22 31.85 8.53
N VAL A 283 -14.19 31.67 9.36
CA VAL A 283 -14.32 31.46 10.82
C VAL A 283 -14.38 32.78 11.61
N ARG A 284 -14.12 33.95 10.99
CA ARG A 284 -14.32 35.24 11.67
C ARG A 284 -15.82 35.45 11.96
N PRO A 285 -16.24 35.72 13.21
CA PRO A 285 -17.65 35.91 13.51
C PRO A 285 -18.17 37.14 12.78
N THR A 286 -19.31 37.00 12.10
CA THR A 286 -20.24 38.09 11.81
C THR A 286 -20.77 38.64 13.14
N GLY A 287 -19.98 39.45 13.82
CA GLY A 287 -20.29 39.95 15.16
C GLY A 287 -19.42 41.13 15.56
N SER A 288 -19.62 42.27 14.92
CA SER A 288 -19.48 43.61 15.53
C SER A 288 -19.93 44.67 14.52
N ARG A 289 -21.24 44.87 14.46
CA ARG A 289 -21.85 46.14 14.05
C ARG A 289 -23.26 46.16 14.64
N ASN A 290 -23.33 46.42 15.94
CA ASN A 290 -24.50 47.06 16.52
C ASN A 290 -24.05 48.04 17.62
N GLU A 291 -24.58 49.24 17.48
CA GLU A 291 -24.94 50.18 18.54
C GLU A 291 -23.78 50.86 19.30
N THR A 292 -23.45 52.08 18.83
CA THR A 292 -23.15 53.17 19.77
C THR A 292 -24.41 54.01 19.93
N SER A 293 -25.07 53.76 21.05
CA SER A 293 -26.13 54.55 21.64
C SER A 293 -25.66 55.99 21.94
N SER A 294 -26.55 56.92 21.65
CA SER A 294 -26.84 58.17 22.37
C SER A 294 -25.88 58.60 23.48
N THR A 295 -25.33 59.81 23.35
CA THR A 295 -25.04 60.67 24.50
C THR A 295 -25.63 62.06 24.26
N ALA A 296 -26.46 62.45 25.22
CA ALA A 296 -27.26 63.65 25.27
C ALA A 296 -26.42 64.94 25.30
N GLU A 297 -26.87 65.94 24.54
CA GLU A 297 -26.49 67.34 24.75
C GLU A 297 -27.34 67.92 25.89
N GLY A 298 -26.71 68.18 27.03
CA GLY A 298 -27.23 69.02 28.11
C GLY A 298 -26.33 70.24 28.25
N THR A 299 -26.86 71.41 27.89
CA THR A 299 -26.22 72.73 27.95
C THR A 299 -26.06 73.22 29.41
N PRO A 300 -25.17 74.19 29.68
CA PRO A 300 -24.61 74.46 31.01
C PRO A 300 -25.42 75.46 31.85
N SER A 301 -25.17 75.39 33.16
CA SER A 301 -25.71 76.22 34.25
C SER A 301 -25.48 77.73 34.09
N ALA A 302 -26.49 78.52 34.49
CA ALA A 302 -26.33 79.89 35.00
C ALA A 302 -27.40 80.22 36.06
N ALA A 303 -26.90 80.75 37.19
CA ALA A 303 -27.56 81.35 38.36
C ALA A 303 -28.37 80.46 39.31
#